data_AF-A0A9D2K5V9-F1
#
_entry.id   AF-A0A9D2K5V9-F1
#
_cell.length_a   1.000
_cell.length_b   1.000
_cell.length_c   1.000
_cell.angle_alpha   90.00
_cell.angle_beta   90.00
_cell.angle_gamma   90.00
#
_symmetry.space_group_name_H-M   'P 1'
#
loop_
_entity.id
_entity.type
_entity.pdbx_description
1 polymer ?
#
loop_
_entity_poly.entity_id
_entity_poly.type
_entity_poly.pdbx_seq_one_letter_code
_entity_poly.pdbx_strand_id
1 'polypeptide(L)' 'TIKNLVKSGMGVTYLPRFAVEEELERGELAEIPTEVAHSRITAECAHHKNKWVSPAMELFIRLMTGAEKTSQ' A
#
# COMPACT_ATOMS: atom_id res chain seq x y z
N THR A 1 -9.53 -2.50 14.58
CA THR A 1 -8.91 -3.24 13.45
C THR A 1 -7.85 -4.18 14.00
N ILE A 2 -7.30 -5.09 13.20
CA ILE A 2 -6.23 -6.02 13.63
C ILE A 2 -5.00 -5.26 14.18
N LYS A 3 -4.65 -4.12 13.58
CA LYS A 3 -3.59 -3.22 14.06
C LYS A 3 -3.81 -2.76 15.51
N ASN A 4 -5.04 -2.33 15.85
CA ASN A 4 -5.33 -1.88 17.22
C ASN A 4 -5.27 -3.03 18.24
N LEU A 5 -5.59 -4.27 17.84
CA LEU A 5 -5.52 -5.41 18.75
C LEU A 5 -4.07 -5.68 19.18
N VAL A 6 -3.13 -5.72 18.23
CA VAL A 6 -1.71 -5.95 18.53
C VAL A 6 -1.07 -4.77 19.27
N LYS A 7 -1.47 -3.53 18.97
CA LYS A 7 -1.05 -2.35 19.76
C LYS A 7 -1.49 -2.45 21.23
N SER A 8 -2.66 -3.03 21.49
CA SER A 8 -3.15 -3.32 22.84
C SER A 8 -2.58 -4.60 23.46
N GLY A 9 -1.54 -5.19 22.86
CA GLY A 9 -0.87 -6.39 23.38
C GLY A 9 -1.61 -7.70 23.10
N MET A 10 -2.65 -7.70 22.26
CA MET A 10 -3.37 -8.93 21.89
C MET A 10 -2.67 -9.65 20.73
N GLY A 11 -1.51 -10.23 21.03
CA GLY A 11 -0.77 -11.13 20.15
C GLY A 11 0.10 -10.44 19.09
N VAL A 12 0.39 -11.18 18.02
CA VAL A 12 1.25 -10.75 16.90
C VAL A 12 0.48 -10.87 15.58
N THR A 13 0.87 -10.11 14.57
CA THR A 13 0.21 -10.09 13.26
C THR A 13 1.22 -9.92 12.13
N TYR A 14 0.81 -10.28 10.91
CA TYR A 14 1.58 -10.07 9.68
C TYR A 14 0.86 -9.02 8.84
N LEU A 15 1.47 -7.84 8.71
CA LEU A 15 0.89 -6.70 8.00
C LEU A 15 1.87 -6.15 6.97
N PRO A 16 1.36 -5.52 5.89
CA PRO A 16 2.20 -4.75 5.00
C PRO A 16 2.93 -3.65 5.77
N ARG A 17 4.22 -3.44 5.48
CA ARG A 17 5.04 -2.47 6.20
C ARG A 17 4.41 -1.06 6.22
N PHE A 18 3.92 -0.61 5.06
CA PHE A 18 3.28 0.70 4.92
C PHE A 18 2.05 0.90 5.83
N ALA A 19 1.41 -0.17 6.34
CA ALA A 19 0.25 -0.07 7.20
C ALA A 19 0.60 0.21 8.67
N VAL A 20 1.86 0.00 9.05
CA VAL A 20 2.38 0.07 10.42
C VAL A 20 3.63 0.96 10.56
N GLU A 21 4.07 1.63 9.50
CA GLU A 21 5.32 2.41 9.47
C GLU A 21 5.37 3.44 10.61
N GLU A 22 4.30 4.22 10.80
CA GLU A 22 4.24 5.23 11.87
C GLU A 22 4.33 4.61 13.27
N GLU A 23 3.73 3.45 13.49
CA GLU A 23 3.81 2.75 14.78
C GLU A 23 5.18 2.14 15.05
N LEU A 24 5.88 1.70 14.01
CA LEU A 24 7.26 1.24 14.11
C LEU A 24 8.20 2.42 14.43
N GLU A 25 8.04 3.56 13.74
CA GLU A 25 8.81 4.78 14.00
C GLU A 25 8.62 5.32 15.42
N ARG A 26 7.40 5.21 15.96
CA ARG A 26 7.06 5.63 17.33
C ARG A 26 7.45 4.60 18.40
N GLY A 27 7.86 3.39 18.01
CA GLY A 27 8.14 2.30 18.94
C GLY A 27 6.90 1.73 19.64
N GLU A 28 5.71 1.99 19.10
CA GLU A 28 4.44 1.44 19.60
C GLU A 28 4.25 -0.03 19.19
N LEU A 29 4.87 -0.41 18.07
CA LEU A 29 4.96 -1.79 17.60
C LEU A 29 6.43 -2.15 17.33
N ALA A 30 6.74 -3.44 17.39
CA ALA A 30 8.05 -3.97 17.05
C ALA A 30 7.93 -5.00 15.91
N GLU A 31 8.90 -4.97 14.99
CA GLU A 31 9.02 -5.95 13.92
C GLU A 31 9.67 -7.24 14.44
N ILE A 32 9.14 -8.38 14.02
CA ILE A 32 9.68 -9.70 14.38
C ILE A 32 10.42 -10.25 13.15
N PRO A 33 11.75 -10.49 13.23
CA PRO A 33 12.51 -11.09 12.13
C PRO A 33 11.93 -12.44 11.73
N THR A 34 11.72 -12.66 10.44
CA THR A 34 11.13 -13.89 9.91
C THR A 34 11.69 -14.23 8.53
N GLU A 35 11.71 -15.51 8.17
CA GLU A 35 12.17 -16.03 6.87
C GLU A 35 11.08 -15.96 5.78
N VAL A 36 9.97 -15.26 6.04
CA VAL A 36 8.85 -15.16 5.08
C VAL A 36 9.30 -14.40 3.83
N ALA A 37 9.41 -15.13 2.73
CA ALA A 37 9.95 -14.62 1.45
C ALA A 37 8.97 -13.72 0.64
N HIS A 38 7.70 -13.60 1.05
CA HIS A 38 6.65 -12.93 0.28
C HIS A 38 6.27 -11.58 0.90
N SER A 39 7.15 -10.60 0.81
CA SER A 39 6.95 -9.24 1.36
C SER A 39 6.40 -8.23 0.35
N ARG A 40 6.30 -8.59 -0.93
CA ARG A 40 5.87 -7.66 -1.98
C ARG A 40 4.36 -7.70 -2.18
N ILE A 41 3.74 -6.54 -2.07
CA ILE A 41 2.35 -6.29 -2.46
C ILE A 41 2.39 -5.31 -3.62
N THR A 42 1.69 -5.64 -4.72
CA THR A 42 1.59 -4.79 -5.90
C THR A 42 0.20 -4.22 -6.01
N ALA A 43 0.09 -2.92 -6.24
CA ALA A 43 -1.17 -2.27 -6.56
C ALA A 43 -1.33 -2.22 -8.09
N GLU A 44 -2.46 -2.72 -8.59
CA GLU A 44 -2.78 -2.74 -10.02
C GLU A 44 -3.95 -1.79 -10.31
N CYS A 45 -3.82 -0.95 -11.34
CA CYS A 45 -4.89 -0.04 -11.78
C CYS A 45 -5.64 -0.66 -12.96
N ALA A 46 -6.90 -1.04 -12.77
CA ALA A 46 -7.72 -1.66 -13.81
C ALA A 46 -8.97 -0.84 -14.13
N HIS A 47 -9.31 -0.71 -15.41
CA HIS A 47 -10.57 -0.16 -15.89
C HIS A 47 -11.21 -1.06 -16.94
N HIS A 48 -12.53 -0.99 -17.10
CA HIS A 48 -13.24 -1.78 -18.11
C HIS A 48 -13.01 -1.20 -19.51
N LYS A 49 -12.63 -2.05 -20.48
CA LYS A 49 -12.26 -1.63 -21.86
C LYS A 49 -13.35 -0.87 -22.61
N ASN A 50 -14.63 -1.13 -22.31
CA ASN A 50 -15.77 -0.50 -22.99
C ASN A 50 -16.47 0.57 -22.13
N LYS A 51 -15.92 0.90 -20.96
CA LYS A 51 -16.48 1.97 -20.11
C LYS A 51 -15.89 3.29 -20.59
N TRP A 52 -16.74 4.31 -20.73
CA TRP A 52 -16.28 5.66 -21.02
C TRP A 52 -15.29 6.13 -19.93
N VAL A 53 -14.12 6.58 -20.35
CA VAL A 53 -13.10 7.16 -19.48
C VAL A 53 -13.33 8.67 -19.43
N SER A 54 -13.73 9.17 -18.27
CA SER A 54 -13.88 10.62 -18.09
C SER A 54 -12.50 11.29 -18.03
N PRO A 55 -12.40 12.61 -18.30
CA PRO A 55 -11.13 13.33 -18.18
C PRO A 55 -10.46 13.18 -16.80
N ALA A 56 -11.26 13.08 -15.72
CA ALA A 56 -10.75 12.84 -14.38
C ALA A 56 -10.15 11.43 -14.21
N MET A 57 -10.77 10.41 -14.82
CA MET A 57 -10.23 9.04 -14.82
C MET A 57 -8.93 8.96 -15.62
N GLU A 58 -8.85 9.62 -16.76
CA GLU A 58 -7.63 9.65 -17.58
C GLU A 58 -6.47 10.31 -16.83
N LEU A 59 -6.74 11.44 -16.15
CA LEU A 59 -5.75 12.08 -15.27
C LEU A 59 -5.30 11.14 -14.15
N PHE A 60 -6.23 10.47 -13.47
CA PHE A 60 -5.91 9.54 -12.40
C PHE A 60 -5.04 8.37 -12.89
N ILE A 61 -5.39 7.74 -14.01
CA ILE A 61 -4.60 6.64 -14.60
C ILE A 61 -3.19 7.13 -14.96
N ARG A 62 -3.07 8.34 -15.54
CA ARG A 62 -1.77 8.93 -15.88
C ARG A 62 -0.89 9.14 -14.64
N LEU A 63 -1.47 9.64 -13.55
CA LEU A 63 -0.77 9.83 -12.28
C LEU A 63 -0.33 8.49 -11.67
N MET A 64 -1.18 7.47 -11.74
CA MET A 64 -0.89 6.14 -11.20
C MET A 64 0.17 5.36 -11.99
N THR A 65 0.29 5.61 -13.30
CA THR A 65 1.24 4.91 -14.18
C THR A 65 2.60 5.60 -14.29
N GLY A 66 2.81 6.77 -13.64
CA GLY A 66 4.08 7.50 -13.68
C GLY A 66 4.46 8.00 -15.07
N ALA A 67 3.49 8.13 -15.99
CA ALA A 67 3.70 8.66 -17.34
C ALA A 67 3.88 10.18 -17.30
N GLU A 68 4.96 10.65 -16.69
CA GLU A 68 5.48 11.99 -16.89
C GLU A 68 6.23 11.99 -18.22
N LYS A 69 5.61 12.54 -19.27
CA LYS A 69 6.40 12.94 -20.44
C LYS A 69 7.27 14.12 -20.01
N THR A 70 8.52 13.85 -19.66
CA THR A 70 9.59 14.84 -19.68
C THR A 70 9.64 15.42 -21.10
N SER A 71 9.06 16.60 -21.29
CA SER A 71 9.22 17.39 -22.50
C SER A 71 10.62 17.98 -22.47
N GLN A 72 11.49 17.52 -23.37
CA GLN A 72 12.46 18.40 -24.01
C GLN A 72 11.81 19.02 -25.24
#